data_AF-A0A645JX43-F1
#
_entry.id   AF-A0A645JX43-F1
#
_cell.length_a   1.000
_cell.length_b   1.000
_cell.length_c   1.000
_cell.angle_alpha   90.00
_cell.angle_beta   90.00
_cell.angle_gamma   90.00
#
_symmetry.space_group_name_H-M   'P 1'
#
loop_
_entity.id
_entity.type
_entity.pdbx_description
1 polymer ?
#
loop_
_entity_poly.entity_id
_entity_poly.type
_entity_poly.pdbx_seq_one_letter_code
_entity_poly.pdbx_strand_id
1 'polypeptide(L)'
;MFNKINREQLTNEEIAELIGILSRGSLLPGFESDWLDNYKNDFSNRTIDTLYTLLDNTSIGDSIKLKICDILFKHDFLNEKALIIKCEILNNHGKKGIAKNVYDMFCADYENSYGIEYNKSLTEILKTEINLR
;
A
#
# COMPACT_ATOMS: atom_id res chain seq x y z
N MET A 1 -19.88 23.33 3.00
CA MET A 1 -19.81 23.69 1.57
C MET A 1 -18.61 23.00 0.92
N PHE A 2 -18.52 21.68 1.02
CA PHE A 2 -17.60 20.85 0.23
C PHE A 2 -18.48 19.89 -0.56
N ASN A 3 -19.14 20.48 -1.56
CA ASN A 3 -20.11 19.80 -2.39
C ASN A 3 -19.35 19.06 -3.50
N LYS A 4 -19.62 17.75 -3.61
CA LYS A 4 -19.34 16.90 -4.77
C LYS A 4 -17.99 17.15 -5.46
N ILE A 5 -16.96 16.47 -4.99
CA ILE A 5 -15.80 16.17 -5.83
C ILE A 5 -16.33 15.32 -6.99
N ASN A 6 -16.48 15.94 -8.16
CA ASN A 6 -16.50 15.22 -9.43
C ASN A 6 -15.25 14.33 -9.40
N ARG A 7 -15.43 13.00 -9.44
CA ARG A 7 -14.31 12.07 -9.59
C ARG A 7 -13.80 12.16 -11.02
N GLU A 8 -13.17 13.26 -11.38
CA GLU A 8 -12.23 13.24 -12.48
C GLU A 8 -11.14 12.25 -12.09
N GLN A 9 -10.91 11.25 -12.94
CA GLN A 9 -9.82 10.31 -12.73
C GLN A 9 -8.53 11.10 -12.72
N LEU A 10 -7.72 10.93 -11.67
CA LEU A 10 -6.40 11.55 -11.60
C LEU A 10 -5.59 11.14 -12.83
N THR A 11 -4.95 12.12 -13.45
CA THR A 11 -3.97 11.90 -14.51
C THR A 11 -2.75 11.17 -13.97
N ASN A 12 -1.97 10.54 -14.86
CA ASN A 12 -0.74 9.84 -14.47
C ASN A 12 0.27 10.80 -13.83
N GLU A 13 0.30 12.06 -14.29
CA GLU A 13 1.14 13.13 -13.74
C GLU A 13 0.72 13.48 -12.31
N GLU A 14 -0.57 13.68 -12.05
CA GLU A 14 -1.08 13.94 -10.69
C GLU A 14 -0.81 12.76 -9.75
N ILE A 15 -0.95 11.53 -10.23
CA ILE A 15 -0.63 10.32 -9.45
C ILE A 15 0.86 10.28 -9.13
N ALA A 16 1.73 10.59 -10.10
CA ALA A 16 3.17 10.61 -9.89
C ALA A 16 3.58 11.68 -8.87
N GLU A 17 2.97 12.86 -8.94
CA GLU A 17 3.19 13.94 -7.97
C GLU A 17 2.74 13.53 -6.56
N LEU A 18 1.53 13.00 -6.44
CA LEU A 18 0.99 12.50 -5.19
C LEU A 18 1.90 11.45 -4.55
N ILE A 19 2.34 10.46 -5.33
CA ILE A 19 3.29 9.43 -4.88
C ILE A 19 4.60 10.07 -4.43
N GLY A 20 5.11 11.07 -5.16
CA GLY A 20 6.33 11.79 -4.82
C GLY A 20 6.23 12.56 -3.49
N ILE A 21 5.06 13.07 -3.15
CA ILE A 21 4.79 13.72 -1.86
C ILE A 21 4.70 12.66 -0.75
N LEU A 22 3.85 11.65 -0.91
CA LEU A 22 3.60 10.63 0.11
C LEU A 22 4.82 9.75 0.41
N SER A 23 5.72 9.59 -0.56
CA SER A 23 6.99 8.85 -0.37
C SER A 23 7.91 9.49 0.69
N ARG A 24 7.68 10.76 1.06
CA ARG A 24 8.50 11.51 2.03
C ARG A 24 8.16 11.19 3.50
N GLY A 25 7.07 10.48 3.75
CA GLY A 25 6.68 10.04 5.09
C GLY A 25 5.47 10.78 5.66
N SER A 26 5.32 10.73 6.99
CA SER A 26 4.17 11.27 7.71
C SER A 26 4.05 12.79 7.61
N LEU A 27 2.82 13.29 7.68
CA LEU A 27 2.53 14.72 7.71
C LEU A 27 3.11 15.38 8.98
N LEU A 28 3.86 16.47 8.81
CA LEU A 28 4.45 17.27 9.90
C LEU A 28 5.18 16.41 10.95
N PRO A 29 6.23 15.68 10.56
CA PRO A 29 6.96 14.81 11.47
C PRO A 29 7.58 15.66 12.60
N GLY A 30 7.45 15.20 13.85
CA GLY A 30 8.02 15.87 15.03
C GLY A 30 7.22 17.02 15.63
N PHE A 31 6.01 17.30 15.14
CA PHE A 31 5.11 18.29 15.75
C PHE A 31 3.89 17.59 16.37
N GLU A 32 3.79 17.58 17.68
CA GLU A 32 2.75 16.86 18.43
C GLU A 32 1.86 17.84 19.20
N SER A 33 0.54 17.70 19.06
CA SER A 33 -0.45 18.49 19.76
C SER A 33 -1.80 17.79 19.64
N ASP A 34 -2.56 17.69 20.74
CA ASP A 34 -3.80 16.92 20.83
C ASP A 34 -4.82 17.26 19.71
N TRP A 35 -4.93 18.54 19.33
CA TRP A 35 -5.84 18.96 18.24
C TRP A 35 -5.35 18.53 16.85
N LEU A 36 -4.03 18.43 16.67
CA LEU A 36 -3.41 18.10 15.40
C LEU A 36 -3.37 16.59 15.16
N ASP A 37 -3.28 15.79 16.21
CA ASP A 37 -3.23 14.33 16.09
C ASP A 37 -4.48 13.78 15.43
N ASN A 38 -5.66 14.32 15.76
CA ASN A 38 -6.91 13.98 15.09
C ASN A 38 -6.88 14.29 13.58
N TYR A 39 -6.28 15.43 13.20
CA TYR A 39 -6.13 15.80 11.80
C TYR A 39 -5.12 14.92 11.07
N LYS A 40 -3.99 14.60 11.70
CA LYS A 40 -2.98 13.67 11.16
C LYS A 40 -3.56 12.28 10.94
N ASN A 41 -4.37 11.79 11.87
CA ASN A 41 -5.05 10.50 11.74
C ASN A 41 -6.05 10.49 10.58
N ASP A 42 -6.91 11.52 10.46
CA ASP A 42 -7.84 11.65 9.33
C ASP A 42 -7.10 11.74 7.99
N PHE A 43 -6.01 12.50 7.94
CA PHE A 43 -5.14 12.60 6.76
C PHE A 43 -4.53 11.25 6.37
N SER A 44 -3.96 10.53 7.34
CA SER A 44 -3.38 9.20 7.11
C SER A 44 -4.41 8.19 6.62
N ASN A 45 -5.60 8.16 7.21
CA ASN A 45 -6.70 7.28 6.78
C ASN A 45 -7.12 7.57 5.33
N ARG A 46 -7.35 8.86 4.99
CA ARG A 46 -7.69 9.26 3.61
C ARG A 46 -6.59 8.94 2.61
N THR A 47 -5.33 9.04 3.05
CA THR A 47 -4.17 8.69 2.22
C THR A 47 -4.23 7.20 1.89
N ILE A 48 -4.41 6.33 2.88
CA ILE A 48 -4.53 4.88 2.69
C ILE A 48 -5.70 4.54 1.76
N ASP A 49 -6.89 5.13 1.99
CA ASP A 49 -8.08 4.92 1.15
C ASP A 49 -7.84 5.32 -0.32
N THR A 50 -7.13 6.44 -0.52
CA THR A 50 -6.78 6.93 -1.87
C THR A 50 -5.81 5.98 -2.55
N LEU A 51 -4.77 5.52 -1.83
CA LEU A 51 -3.79 4.58 -2.35
C LEU A 51 -4.43 3.22 -2.70
N TYR A 52 -5.38 2.75 -1.88
CA TYR A 52 -6.15 1.54 -2.18
C TYR A 52 -7.00 1.70 -3.44
N THR A 53 -7.67 2.85 -3.59
CA THR A 53 -8.44 3.15 -4.80
C THR A 53 -7.57 3.16 -6.05
N LEU A 54 -6.33 3.66 -5.95
CA LEU A 54 -5.36 3.65 -7.05
C LEU A 54 -4.84 2.25 -7.37
N LEU A 55 -4.64 1.39 -6.36
CA LEU A 55 -4.23 0.00 -6.57
C LEU A 55 -5.29 -0.82 -7.32
N ASP A 56 -6.58 -0.55 -7.06
CA ASP A 56 -7.70 -1.23 -7.71
C ASP A 56 -7.96 -0.72 -9.15
N ASN A 57 -7.30 0.37 -9.56
CA ASN A 57 -7.41 0.91 -10.91
C ASN A 57 -6.53 0.12 -11.90
N THR A 58 -7.16 -0.54 -12.87
CA THR A 58 -6.50 -1.36 -13.90
C THR A 58 -5.66 -0.54 -14.88
N SER A 59 -5.91 0.75 -15.03
CA SER A 59 -5.10 1.64 -15.87
C SER A 59 -3.73 1.98 -15.26
N ILE A 60 -3.53 1.70 -13.98
CA ILE A 60 -2.26 1.94 -13.29
C ILE A 60 -1.29 0.79 -13.54
N GLY A 61 -0.12 1.13 -14.08
CA GLY A 61 0.93 0.15 -14.34
C GLY A 61 1.66 -0.33 -13.09
N ASP A 62 2.23 -1.53 -13.17
CA ASP A 62 2.92 -2.22 -12.07
C ASP A 62 3.99 -1.37 -11.37
N SER A 63 4.75 -0.57 -12.12
CA SER A 63 5.78 0.31 -11.55
C SER A 63 5.21 1.31 -10.54
N ILE A 64 4.03 1.86 -10.83
CA ILE A 64 3.33 2.78 -9.93
C ILE A 64 2.72 2.00 -8.76
N LYS A 65 2.11 0.84 -9.02
CA LYS A 65 1.55 -0.03 -7.96
C LYS A 65 2.61 -0.45 -6.94
N LEU A 66 3.82 -0.80 -7.38
CA LEU A 66 4.93 -1.13 -6.50
C LEU A 66 5.32 0.05 -5.60
N LYS A 67 5.38 1.27 -6.14
CA LYS A 67 5.64 2.49 -5.34
C LYS A 67 4.54 2.75 -4.32
N ILE A 68 3.28 2.52 -4.70
CA ILE A 68 2.15 2.63 -3.77
C ILE A 68 2.28 1.61 -2.64
N CYS A 69 2.65 0.35 -2.95
CA CYS A 69 2.90 -0.66 -1.92
C CYS A 69 4.03 -0.25 -0.98
N ASP A 70 5.12 0.32 -1.51
CA ASP A 70 6.23 0.85 -0.70
C ASP A 70 5.78 1.99 0.23
N ILE A 71 4.91 2.87 -0.25
CA ILE A 71 4.31 3.93 0.57
C ILE A 71 3.44 3.31 1.66
N LEU A 72 2.54 2.39 1.31
CA LEU A 72 1.66 1.72 2.28
C LEU A 72 2.48 1.04 3.38
N PHE A 73 3.55 0.31 3.06
CA PHE A 73 4.44 -0.29 4.07
C PHE A 73 5.12 0.72 4.98
N LYS A 74 5.40 1.95 4.51
CA LYS A 74 5.93 3.01 5.38
C LYS A 74 4.89 3.55 6.37
N HIS A 75 3.62 3.57 5.97
CA HIS A 75 2.53 4.04 6.82
C HIS A 75 1.99 2.94 7.74
N ASP A 76 2.01 1.69 7.27
CA ASP A 76 1.53 0.48 7.94
C ASP A 76 2.38 -0.70 7.45
N PHE A 77 3.37 -1.09 8.25
CA PHE A 77 4.29 -2.16 7.87
C PHE A 77 3.62 -3.55 7.85
N LEU A 78 2.41 -3.69 8.43
CA LEU A 78 1.60 -4.92 8.43
C LEU A 78 0.44 -4.85 7.42
N ASN A 79 0.58 -4.02 6.38
CA ASN A 79 -0.45 -3.87 5.35
C ASN A 79 -0.58 -5.11 4.45
N GLU A 80 -1.61 -5.94 4.69
CA GLU A 80 -1.84 -7.17 3.91
C GLU A 80 -2.10 -6.92 2.42
N LYS A 81 -2.80 -5.83 2.06
CA LYS A 81 -3.12 -5.52 0.66
C LYS A 81 -1.85 -5.19 -0.13
N ALA A 82 -0.96 -4.39 0.46
CA ALA A 82 0.34 -4.08 -0.11
C ALA A 82 1.21 -5.35 -0.27
N LEU A 83 1.17 -6.25 0.72
CA LEU A 83 1.87 -7.55 0.64
C LEU A 83 1.41 -8.36 -0.57
N ILE A 84 0.10 -8.60 -0.69
CA ILE A 84 -0.47 -9.43 -1.75
C ILE A 84 -0.07 -8.89 -3.13
N ILE A 85 -0.36 -7.61 -3.40
CA ILE A 85 -0.12 -6.99 -4.71
C ILE A 85 1.38 -6.94 -5.03
N LYS A 86 2.22 -6.59 -4.06
CA LYS A 86 3.68 -6.51 -4.27
C LYS A 86 4.26 -7.90 -4.60
N CYS A 87 3.86 -8.93 -3.87
CA CYS A 87 4.29 -10.30 -4.13
C CYS A 87 3.79 -10.81 -5.50
N GLU A 88 2.54 -10.53 -5.87
CA GLU A 88 1.97 -10.89 -7.18
C GLU A 88 2.76 -10.25 -8.32
N ILE A 89 2.94 -8.92 -8.29
CA ILE A 89 3.69 -8.20 -9.33
C ILE A 89 5.14 -8.72 -9.43
N LEU A 90 5.83 -8.88 -8.30
CA LEU A 90 7.21 -9.37 -8.29
C LEU A 90 7.30 -10.80 -8.85
N ASN A 91 6.36 -11.67 -8.50
CA ASN A 91 6.30 -13.03 -9.02
C ASN A 91 6.04 -13.04 -10.54
N ASN A 92 5.10 -12.21 -11.01
CA ASN A 92 4.76 -12.06 -12.42
C ASN A 92 5.92 -11.48 -13.24
N HIS A 93 6.79 -10.66 -12.64
CA HIS A 93 8.03 -10.18 -13.25
C HIS A 93 9.20 -11.18 -13.15
N GLY A 94 8.95 -12.42 -12.70
CA GLY A 94 9.96 -13.46 -12.53
C GLY A 94 10.88 -13.27 -11.32
N LYS A 95 10.66 -12.25 -10.49
CA LYS A 95 11.46 -11.90 -9.30
C LYS A 95 11.02 -12.70 -8.06
N LYS A 96 10.89 -14.02 -8.21
CA LYS A 96 10.34 -14.93 -7.19
C LYS A 96 11.10 -14.88 -5.86
N GLY A 97 12.43 -14.78 -5.91
CA GLY A 97 13.25 -14.65 -4.70
C GLY A 97 12.98 -13.36 -3.92
N ILE A 98 12.72 -12.25 -4.63
CA ILE A 98 12.38 -10.97 -4.00
C ILE A 98 10.97 -11.04 -3.41
N ALA A 99 10.01 -11.63 -4.13
CA ALA A 99 8.65 -11.83 -3.61
C ALA A 99 8.66 -12.67 -2.32
N LYS A 100 9.46 -13.74 -2.27
CA LYS A 100 9.63 -14.56 -1.08
C LYS A 100 10.24 -13.76 0.08
N ASN A 101 11.31 -13.00 -0.17
CA ASN A 101 11.93 -12.19 0.87
C ASN A 101 10.95 -11.16 1.47
N VAL A 102 10.15 -10.49 0.63
CA VAL A 102 9.11 -9.55 1.10
C VAL A 102 8.09 -10.26 1.99
N TYR A 103 7.64 -11.44 1.58
CA TYR A 103 6.69 -12.24 2.36
C TYR A 103 7.28 -12.73 3.68
N ASP A 104 8.51 -13.25 3.67
CA ASP A 104 9.18 -13.76 4.87
C ASP A 104 9.41 -12.62 5.88
N MET A 105 9.83 -11.44 5.42
CA MET A 105 9.98 -10.24 6.27
C MET A 105 8.64 -9.84 6.90
N PHE A 106 7.56 -9.78 6.10
CA PHE A 106 6.23 -9.47 6.62
C PHE A 106 5.78 -10.46 7.69
N CYS A 107 5.99 -11.76 7.48
CA CYS A 107 5.59 -12.78 8.44
C CYS A 107 6.36 -12.64 9.77
N ALA A 108 7.67 -12.36 9.68
CA ALA A 108 8.48 -12.08 10.86
C ALA A 108 7.98 -10.84 11.62
N ASP A 109 7.68 -9.75 10.91
CA ASP A 109 7.16 -8.52 11.51
C ASP A 109 5.76 -8.73 12.12
N TYR A 110 4.91 -9.54 11.48
CA TYR A 110 3.58 -9.89 11.96
C TYR A 110 3.66 -10.70 13.26
N GLU A 111 4.50 -11.73 13.28
CA GLU A 111 4.73 -12.55 14.48
C GLU A 111 5.34 -11.72 15.62
N ASN A 112 6.32 -10.87 15.32
CA ASN A 112 6.92 -9.97 16.31
C ASN A 112 5.90 -9.00 16.92
N SER A 113 4.90 -8.56 16.14
CA SER A 113 3.91 -7.57 16.58
C SER A 113 2.72 -8.18 17.31
N TYR A 114 2.25 -9.35 16.88
CA TYR A 114 1.03 -9.98 17.40
C TYR A 114 1.27 -11.27 18.19
N GLY A 115 2.48 -11.83 18.17
CA GLY A 115 2.81 -13.09 18.84
C GLY A 115 2.16 -14.32 18.20
N ILE A 116 1.65 -14.19 16.97
CA ILE A 116 1.01 -15.27 16.21
C ILE A 116 1.52 -15.26 14.77
N GLU A 117 1.56 -16.43 14.15
CA GLU A 117 1.95 -16.57 12.74
C GLU A 117 0.92 -15.93 11.80
N TYR A 118 1.40 -15.39 10.68
CA TYR A 118 0.52 -14.89 9.63
C TYR A 118 -0.25 -16.03 8.96
N ASN A 119 -1.56 -15.86 8.80
CA ASN A 119 -2.49 -16.95 8.48
C ASN A 119 -2.56 -17.35 7.01
N LYS A 120 -1.87 -16.65 6.09
CA LYS A 120 -1.84 -16.96 4.66
C LYS A 120 -0.43 -17.28 4.22
N SER A 121 -0.24 -18.41 3.54
CA SER A 121 1.02 -18.80 2.89
C SER A 121 1.34 -17.93 1.66
N LEU A 122 2.62 -17.86 1.27
CA LEU A 122 3.03 -17.21 0.01
C LEU A 122 2.29 -17.82 -1.20
N THR A 123 2.03 -19.12 -1.17
CA THR A 123 1.35 -19.79 -2.29
C THR A 123 -0.12 -19.40 -2.36
N GLU A 124 -0.80 -19.18 -1.23
CA GLU A 124 -2.18 -18.72 -1.19
C GLU A 124 -2.31 -17.30 -1.73
N ILE A 125 -1.43 -16.39 -1.32
CA ILE A 125 -1.48 -15.00 -1.83
C ILE A 125 -1.19 -14.92 -3.34
N LEU A 126 -0.34 -15.82 -3.88
CA LEU A 126 -0.03 -15.86 -5.31
C LEU A 126 -1.08 -16.60 -6.16
N LYS A 127 -1.99 -17.38 -5.55
CA LYS A 127 -3.03 -18.15 -6.26
C LYS A 127 -4.24 -17.31 -6.66
N THR A 128 -4.38 -16.10 -6.12
CA THR A 128 -5.54 -15.22 -6.29
C THR A 128 -5.80 -14.86 -7.76
N GLU A 129 -4.83 -15.01 -8.67
CA GLU A 129 -4.98 -14.74 -10.12
C GLU A 129 -5.45 -15.92 -11.00
N ILE A 130 -5.57 -17.16 -10.49
CA ILE A 130 -5.86 -18.31 -11.38
C ILE A 130 -7.35 -18.39 -11.82
N ASN A 131 -8.27 -17.64 -11.21
CA ASN A 131 -9.72 -17.77 -11.47
C ASN A 131 -10.33 -16.72 -12.42
N LEU A 132 -9.54 -15.96 -13.20
CA LEU A 132 -10.07 -14.97 -14.15
C LEU A 132 -9.44 -15.05 -15.57
N ARG A 133 -9.05 -16.24 -16.03
CA ARG A 133 -8.71 -16.47 -17.45
C ARG A 133 -9.77 -17.30 -18.15
#